data_AF-A0A3D5QDD4-F1
#
_entry.id   AF-A0A3D5QDD4-F1
#
_cell.length_a   1.000
_cell.length_b   1.000
_cell.length_c   1.000
_cell.angle_alpha   90.00
_cell.angle_beta   90.00
_cell.angle_gamma   90.00
#
_symmetry.space_group_name_H-M   'P 1'
#
loop_
_entity.id
_entity.type
_entity.pdbx_description
1 polymer ?
#
loop_
_entity_poly.entity_id
_entity_poly.type
_entity_poly.pdbx_seq_one_letter_code
_entity_poly.pdbx_strand_id
1 'polypeptide(L)' 'GLKATPQRTVILREITEAGHINVENLYEKVKEKLPTTSLATIYKNVHSLVESNLLTELF' A
#
# COMPACT_ATOMS: atom_id res chain seq x y z
N GLY A 1 11.30 -11.95 -8.29
CA GLY A 1 10.79 -11.60 -6.95
C GLY A 1 10.43 -10.13 -6.88
N LEU A 2 9.42 -9.77 -6.11
CA LEU A 2 8.95 -8.39 -5.95
C LEU A 2 10.02 -7.53 -5.24
N LYS A 3 10.43 -6.40 -5.86
CA LYS A 3 11.40 -5.49 -5.23
C LYS A 3 10.78 -4.71 -4.07
N ALA A 4 11.50 -4.60 -2.96
CA ALA A 4 11.17 -3.73 -1.83
C ALA A 4 11.49 -2.26 -2.16
N THR A 5 10.59 -1.59 -2.87
CA THR A 5 10.70 -0.16 -3.16
C THR A 5 10.21 0.68 -1.97
N PRO A 6 10.64 1.95 -1.82
CA PRO A 6 10.16 2.82 -0.74
C PRO A 6 8.63 2.91 -0.65
N GLN A 7 7.95 2.97 -1.81
CA GLN A 7 6.48 2.97 -1.87
C GLN A 7 5.87 1.70 -1.25
N ARG A 8 6.36 0.51 -1.63
CA ARG A 8 5.85 -0.76 -1.09
C ARG A 8 6.14 -0.90 0.39
N THR A 9 7.33 -0.50 0.84
CA THR A 9 7.71 -0.55 2.25
C THR A 9 6.81 0.34 3.10
N VAL A 10 6.54 1.57 2.66
CA VAL A 10 5.63 2.47 3.36
C VAL A 10 4.22 1.89 3.36
N ILE A 11 3.69 1.44 2.22
CA ILE A 11 2.35 0.83 2.13
C ILE A 11 2.20 -0.35 3.09
N LEU A 12 3.15 -1.30 3.08
CA LEU A 12 3.10 -2.46 3.98
C LEU A 12 3.14 -2.05 5.44
N ARG A 13 3.94 -1.04 5.80
CA ARG A 13 4.01 -0.53 7.17
C ARG A 13 2.67 0.04 7.61
N GLU A 14 2.07 0.93 6.81
CA GLU A 14 0.80 1.56 7.17
C GLU A 14 -0.35 0.54 7.28
N ILE A 15 -0.39 -0.47 6.41
CA ILE A 15 -1.37 -1.55 6.50
C ILE A 15 -1.13 -2.38 7.77
N THR A 16 0.13 -2.72 8.08
CA THR A 16 0.47 -3.51 9.28
C THR A 16 0.10 -2.78 10.57
N GLU A 17 0.36 -1.46 10.63
CA GLU A 17 0.01 -0.63 11.78
C GLU A 17 -1.51 -0.46 11.95
N ALA A 18 -2.26 -0.41 10.85
CA ALA A 18 -3.72 -0.31 10.87
C ALA A 18 -4.43 -1.66 11.05
N GLY A 19 -3.77 -2.79 10.75
CA GLY A 19 -4.35 -4.13 10.68
C GLY A 19 -5.19 -4.32 9.42
N HIS A 20 -6.33 -3.63 9.34
CA HIS A 20 -7.18 -3.57 8.14
C HIS A 20 -7.47 -2.11 7.79
N ILE A 21 -7.31 -1.76 6.52
CA ILE A 21 -7.48 -0.38 6.05
C ILE A 21 -8.00 -0.39 4.61
N ASN A 22 -8.92 0.54 4.31
CA ASN A 22 -9.37 0.77 2.93
C ASN A 22 -8.33 1.59 2.15
N VAL A 23 -8.46 1.57 0.82
CA VAL A 23 -7.43 2.14 -0.08
C VAL A 23 -7.36 3.66 0.03
N GLU A 24 -8.49 4.33 0.26
CA GLU A 24 -8.58 5.79 0.39
C GLU A 24 -7.87 6.28 1.65
N ASN A 25 -8.12 5.65 2.80
CA ASN A 25 -7.43 5.99 4.06
C ASN A 25 -5.94 5.64 4.00
N LEU A 26 -5.59 4.54 3.34
CA LEU A 26 -4.20 4.17 3.09
C LEU A 26 -3.51 5.24 2.23
N TYR A 27 -4.16 5.73 1.18
CA TYR A 27 -3.63 6.77 0.33
C TYR A 27 -3.32 8.06 1.10
N GLU A 28 -4.24 8.53 1.94
CA GLU A 28 -3.99 9.74 2.75
C GLU A 28 -2.77 9.55 3.67
N LYS A 29 -2.67 8.41 4.38
CA LYS A 29 -1.52 8.09 5.25
C LYS A 29 -0.19 7.96 4.51
N VAL A 30 -0.21 7.42 3.30
CA VAL A 30 0.99 7.25 2.47
C VAL A 30 1.40 8.59 1.85
N LYS A 31 0.46 9.43 1.44
CA LYS A 31 0.71 10.74 0.83
C LYS A 31 1.41 11.69 1.79
N GLU A 32 1.13 11.61 3.10
CA GLU A 32 1.88 12.36 4.13
C GLU A 32 3.39 12.06 4.09
N LYS A 33 3.77 10.84 3.68
CA LYS A 33 5.15 10.33 3.70
C LYS A 33 5.80 10.35 2.31
N LEU A 34 4.99 10.22 1.27
CA LEU A 34 5.39 10.19 -0.14
C LEU A 34 4.49 11.16 -0.93
N PRO A 35 4.72 12.49 -0.86
CA PRO A 35 3.78 13.52 -1.36
C PRO A 35 3.48 13.46 -2.86
N THR A 36 4.35 12.83 -3.65
CA THR A 36 4.19 12.66 -5.10
C THR A 36 3.40 11.41 -5.49
N THR A 37 2.96 10.60 -4.51
CA THR A 37 2.17 9.39 -4.75
C THR A 37 0.75 9.77 -5.18
N SER A 38 0.24 9.09 -6.20
CA SER A 38 -1.16 9.17 -6.63
C SER A 38 -1.99 8.01 -6.09
N LEU A 39 -3.31 8.17 -6.03
CA LEU A 39 -4.21 7.07 -5.67
C LEU A 39 -4.03 5.86 -6.61
N ALA A 40 -3.87 6.08 -7.92
CA ALA A 40 -3.57 5.03 -8.89
C ALA A 40 -2.27 4.27 -8.56
N THR A 41 -1.26 4.96 -8.02
CA THR A 41 -0.02 4.32 -7.57
C THR A 41 -0.26 3.43 -6.35
N ILE A 42 -1.13 3.83 -5.42
CA ILE A 42 -1.52 2.98 -4.29
C ILE A 42 -2.20 1.71 -4.79
N TYR A 43 -3.24 1.84 -5.62
CA TYR A 43 -3.95 0.68 -6.20
C TYR A 43 -3.00 -0.29 -6.90
N LYS A 44 -2.09 0.22 -7.76
CA LYS A 44 -1.11 -0.63 -8.45
C LYS A 44 -0.19 -1.38 -7.48
N ASN A 45 0.27 -0.71 -6.41
CA ASN A 45 1.13 -1.34 -5.42
C ASN A 45 0.38 -2.36 -4.57
N VAL A 46 -0.83 -2.04 -4.09
CA VAL A 46 -1.69 -2.97 -3.34
C VAL A 46 -1.95 -4.21 -4.19
N HIS A 47 -2.37 -4.04 -5.45
CA HIS A 47 -2.60 -5.15 -6.37
C HIS A 47 -1.35 -6.03 -6.55
N SER A 48 -0.18 -5.43 -6.81
CA SER A 48 1.08 -6.18 -6.95
C SER A 48 1.47 -6.95 -5.68
N LEU A 49 1.14 -6.42 -4.50
CA LEU A 49 1.42 -7.05 -3.21
C LEU A 49 0.46 -8.22 -2.94
N VAL A 50 -0.82 -8.08 -3.31
CA VAL A 50 -1.81 -9.16 -3.26
C VAL A 50 -1.43 -10.29 -4.21
N GLU A 51 -1.06 -9.98 -5.46
CA GLU A 51 -0.56 -10.98 -6.43
C GLU A 51 0.70 -11.70 -5.95
N SER A 52 1.47 -11.08 -5.06
CA SER A 52 2.67 -11.67 -4.46
C SER A 52 2.39 -12.39 -3.14
N ASN A 53 1.12 -12.57 -2.75
CA ASN A 53 0.67 -13.16 -1.48
C ASN A 53 1.19 -12.45 -0.22
N LEU A 54 1.59 -11.18 -0.33
CA LEU A 54 2.06 -10.37 0.81
C LEU A 54 0.92 -9.60 1.50
N LEU A 55 -0.20 -9.42 0.80
CA LEU A 55 -1.42 -8.83 1.32
C LEU A 55 -2.62 -9.70 0.94
N THR A 56 -3.70 -9.58 1.70
CA THR A 56 -4.99 -10.20 1.41
C THR A 56 -6.05 -9.11 1.39
N GLU A 57 -6.85 -9.09 0.33
CA GLU A 57 -8.02 -8.23 0.23
C GLU A 57 -9.22 -8.90 0.91
N LEU A 58 -10.00 -8.11 1.65
CA LEU A 58 -11.19 -8.55 2.38
C LEU A 58 -12.37 -7.67 1.94
N PHE A 59 -13.55 -8.27 1.82
CA PHE A 59 -14.80 -7.60 1.44
C PHE A 59 -15.55 -7.07 2.66
#